data_AF-A0AAV5II01-F1
#
_entry.id   AF-A0AAV5II01-F1
#
_cell.length_a   1.000
_cell.length_b   1.000
_cell.length_c   1.000
_cell.angle_alpha   90.00
_cell.angle_beta   90.00
_cell.angle_gamma   90.00
#
_symmetry.space_group_name_H-M   'P 1'
#
loop_
_entity.id
_entity.type
_entity.pdbx_description
1 polymer ?
#
loop_
_entity_poly.entity_id
_entity_poly.type
_entity_poly.pdbx_seq_one_letter_code
_entity_poly.pdbx_strand_id
1 'polypeptide(L)'
;MGFDRNQLIESLCNGIQNEATVAYYLLLDNRFRVSSGYLGAEFQETVDSGLNHMHPSEPLSPALGHRMTGYMDYQGLTQLGLRGQSPAERKWALGLQSRAHPREIMTEVLKALQELNVCWKKIGHYNMKCRWIPGIPGHLEGMVNNAVHSSHYFGDESSIIENDGIIKSPNVIKFELQLYKTPEEKYLLDLQRVQGPQFVFLDLCATFLTQLRVL
;
A
#
# COMPACT_ATOMS: atom_id res chain seq x y z
N MET A 1 0.07 22.45 26.88
CA MET A 1 -0.47 21.13 27.27
C MET A 1 -1.09 21.14 28.66
N GLY A 2 -0.51 21.85 29.65
CA GLY A 2 -1.22 22.12 30.92
C GLY A 2 -1.35 20.94 31.89
N PHE A 3 -0.65 19.83 31.64
CA PHE A 3 -0.64 18.67 32.54
C PHE A 3 0.22 18.93 33.77
N ASP A 4 -0.26 18.47 34.94
CA ASP A 4 0.54 18.46 36.16
C ASP A 4 1.71 17.45 36.04
N ARG A 5 2.90 17.88 36.46
CA ARG A 5 4.12 17.08 36.31
C ARG A 5 4.09 15.83 37.17
N ASN A 6 3.60 15.92 38.41
CA ASN A 6 3.64 14.80 39.35
C ASN A 6 2.62 13.74 38.96
N GLN A 7 1.42 14.18 38.57
CA GLN A 7 0.38 13.28 38.05
C GLN A 7 0.81 12.58 36.75
N LEU A 8 1.52 13.28 35.85
CA LEU A 8 2.06 12.65 34.65
C LEU A 8 3.12 11.61 34.98
N ILE A 9 4.07 11.92 35.88
CA ILE A 9 5.11 10.98 36.30
C ILE A 9 4.49 9.74 36.94
N GLU A 10 3.54 9.92 37.85
CA GLU A 10 2.81 8.82 38.47
C GLU A 10 2.06 7.97 37.44
N SER A 11 1.38 8.61 36.49
CA SER A 11 0.69 7.92 35.40
C SER A 11 1.64 7.10 34.52
N LEU A 12 2.83 7.63 34.23
CA LEU A 12 3.87 6.93 33.48
C LEU A 12 4.44 5.75 34.26
N CYS A 13 4.75 5.92 35.55
CA CYS A 13 5.26 4.85 36.41
C CYS A 13 4.25 3.72 36.59
N ASN A 14 2.96 4.05 36.69
CA ASN A 14 1.88 3.09 36.87
C ASN A 14 1.33 2.53 35.54
N GLY A 15 1.86 2.95 34.39
CA GLY A 15 1.41 2.49 33.07
C GLY A 15 -0.03 2.88 32.72
N ILE A 16 -0.54 3.98 33.27
CA ILE A 16 -1.91 4.46 33.07
C ILE A 16 -2.04 5.13 31.70
N GLN A 17 -3.01 4.69 30.89
CA GLN A 17 -3.33 5.34 29.61
C GLN A 17 -4.33 6.47 29.83
N ASN A 18 -3.85 7.71 29.79
CA ASN A 18 -4.66 8.92 29.87
C ASN A 18 -4.14 9.96 28.86
N GLU A 19 -4.85 11.08 28.71
CA GLU A 19 -4.48 12.12 27.73
C GLU A 19 -3.04 12.62 27.90
N ALA A 20 -2.55 12.68 29.15
CA ALA A 20 -1.22 13.17 29.47
C ALA A 20 -0.13 12.18 29.04
N THR A 21 -0.30 10.88 29.31
CA THR A 21 0.66 9.83 28.90
C THR A 21 0.64 9.62 27.39
N VAL A 22 -0.54 9.68 26.75
CA VAL A 22 -0.65 9.65 25.29
C VAL A 22 0.09 10.84 24.67
N ALA A 23 -0.15 12.06 25.16
CA ALA A 23 0.54 13.25 24.67
C ALA A 23 2.07 13.16 24.87
N TYR A 24 2.52 12.63 26.02
CA TYR A 24 3.93 12.39 26.29
C TYR A 24 4.56 11.44 25.27
N TYR A 25 3.96 10.26 25.05
CA TYR A 25 4.51 9.28 24.11
C TYR A 25 4.46 9.75 22.66
N LEU A 26 3.41 10.48 22.24
CA LEU A 26 3.36 11.07 20.89
C LEU A 26 4.50 12.08 20.65
N LEU A 27 4.80 12.92 21.65
CA LEU A 27 5.91 13.87 21.58
C LEU A 27 7.27 13.16 21.64
N LEU A 28 7.35 12.08 22.42
CA LEU A 28 8.54 11.24 22.53
C LEU A 28 8.86 10.59 21.18
N ASP A 29 7.89 9.90 20.58
CA ASP A 29 8.00 9.26 19.26
C ASP A 29 8.37 10.28 18.18
N ASN A 30 7.80 11.48 18.21
CA ASN A 30 8.15 12.53 17.25
C ASN A 30 9.62 12.97 17.36
N ARG A 31 10.16 13.07 18.58
CA ARG A 31 11.56 13.45 18.82
C ARG A 31 12.55 12.36 18.41
N PHE A 32 12.18 11.09 18.57
CA PHE A 32 13.04 9.97 18.21
C PHE A 32 12.81 9.45 16.78
N ARG A 33 11.89 10.04 16.01
CA ARG A 33 11.75 9.85 14.56
C ARG A 33 12.78 10.65 13.76
N VAL A 34 14.06 10.52 14.11
CA VAL A 34 15.18 10.93 13.24
C VAL A 34 15.92 9.67 12.79
N SER A 35 15.59 9.25 11.56
CA SER A 35 16.47 8.55 10.61
C SER A 35 17.08 7.20 11.01
N SER A 36 16.27 6.18 11.33
CA SER A 36 16.51 4.76 10.99
C SER A 36 15.47 3.88 11.71
N GLY A 37 14.24 3.87 11.20
CA GLY A 37 13.24 2.89 11.62
C GLY A 37 13.35 1.66 10.74
N TYR A 38 14.08 0.62 11.18
CA TYR A 38 14.12 -0.75 10.63
C TYR A 38 14.52 -0.95 9.13
N LEU A 39 14.57 0.12 8.34
CA LEU A 39 14.81 0.14 6.88
C LEU A 39 16.18 0.72 6.49
N GLY A 40 16.98 1.16 7.46
CA GLY A 40 18.32 1.72 7.24
C GLY A 40 19.46 0.71 7.35
N ALA A 41 19.17 -0.56 7.64
CA ALA A 41 20.13 -1.63 7.38
C ALA A 41 20.04 -1.89 5.87
N GLU A 42 21.02 -1.35 5.13
CA GLU A 42 21.14 -1.57 3.69
C GLU A 42 21.01 -3.07 3.42
N PHE A 43 19.93 -3.44 2.74
CA PHE A 43 19.72 -4.82 2.32
C PHE A 43 20.72 -5.08 1.19
N GLN A 44 21.90 -5.60 1.54
CA GLN A 44 22.86 -6.07 0.55
C GLN A 44 22.23 -7.29 -0.12
N GLU A 45 21.64 -7.08 -1.29
CA GLU A 45 21.19 -8.17 -2.16
C GLU A 45 22.42 -9.05 -2.42
N THR A 46 22.44 -10.24 -1.82
CA THR A 46 23.44 -11.27 -2.10
C THR A 46 23.28 -11.66 -3.55
N VAL A 47 24.04 -11.00 -4.42
CA VAL A 47 24.29 -11.51 -5.75
C VAL A 47 25.11 -12.78 -5.58
N ASP A 48 24.47 -13.92 -5.82
CA ASP A 48 25.16 -15.18 -6.05
C ASP A 48 26.11 -15.00 -7.23
N SER A 49 27.38 -14.71 -6.92
CA SER A 49 28.49 -14.82 -7.85
C SER A 49 29.47 -15.80 -7.23
N GLY A 50 29.48 -17.00 -7.80
CA GLY A 50 30.24 -18.14 -7.33
C GLY A 50 31.73 -17.86 -7.18
N LEU A 51 32.29 -18.51 -6.16
CA LEU A 51 33.68 -18.98 -6.03
C LEU A 51 34.77 -18.17 -6.75
N ASN A 52 35.53 -17.36 -6.00
CA ASN A 52 36.89 -17.71 -5.54
C ASN A 52 37.66 -16.46 -5.06
N HIS A 53 38.49 -16.69 -4.04
CA HIS A 53 39.83 -16.11 -3.87
C HIS A 53 40.04 -14.99 -2.81
N MET A 54 40.43 -15.48 -1.62
CA MET A 54 41.54 -15.05 -0.74
C MET A 54 41.86 -13.54 -0.58
N HIS A 55 41.62 -13.08 0.66
CA HIS A 55 42.24 -11.92 1.34
C HIS A 55 43.79 -11.98 1.29
N PRO A 56 44.54 -10.83 1.27
CA PRO A 56 44.94 -10.22 2.55
C PRO A 56 45.06 -8.66 2.62
N SER A 57 44.48 -8.10 3.69
CA SER A 57 44.96 -7.06 4.64
C SER A 57 45.35 -5.64 4.17
N GLU A 58 44.52 -4.65 4.57
CA GLU A 58 44.79 -3.37 5.30
C GLU A 58 45.92 -2.37 4.84
N PRO A 59 45.91 -1.07 5.23
CA PRO A 59 44.82 -0.16 5.69
C PRO A 59 44.93 1.33 5.20
N LEU A 60 43.99 2.19 5.67
CA LEU A 60 44.05 3.66 5.86
C LEU A 60 43.98 4.65 4.66
N SER A 61 42.88 5.42 4.61
CA SER A 61 42.74 6.80 4.07
C SER A 61 43.71 7.78 4.78
N PRO A 62 44.05 9.02 4.29
CA PRO A 62 43.15 9.96 3.59
C PRO A 62 43.75 10.96 2.55
N ALA A 63 42.84 11.75 1.97
CA ALA A 63 42.97 13.18 1.61
C ALA A 63 43.56 13.61 0.25
N LEU A 64 42.69 14.35 -0.48
CA LEU A 64 42.92 15.52 -1.33
C LEU A 64 43.80 15.40 -2.59
N GLY A 65 43.15 15.58 -3.74
CA GLY A 65 43.81 15.95 -5.00
C GLY A 65 42.83 16.27 -6.12
N HIS A 66 42.31 17.51 -6.16
CA HIS A 66 41.70 18.05 -7.37
C HIS A 66 42.74 18.09 -8.51
N ARG A 67 42.45 17.47 -9.66
CA ARG A 67 42.83 18.02 -10.97
C ARG A 67 42.01 17.41 -12.10
N MET A 68 41.41 18.31 -12.86
CA MET A 68 40.63 18.06 -14.08
C MET A 68 41.53 17.82 -15.30
N THR A 69 40.92 17.16 -16.30
CA THR A 69 41.14 17.30 -17.75
C THR A 69 42.27 16.51 -18.42
N GLY A 70 41.88 15.49 -19.19
CA GLY A 70 42.64 14.88 -20.28
C GLY A 70 41.69 14.37 -21.36
N TYR A 71 41.96 14.76 -22.61
CA TYR A 71 41.08 14.79 -23.79
C TYR A 71 41.21 13.50 -24.65
N MET A 72 40.15 13.19 -25.40
CA MET A 72 40.03 12.35 -26.62
C MET A 72 39.77 10.83 -26.55
N ASP A 73 38.52 10.51 -26.90
CA ASP A 73 38.06 9.68 -28.02
C ASP A 73 38.77 8.34 -28.34
N TYR A 74 38.08 7.27 -27.97
CA TYR A 74 38.00 6.05 -28.77
C TYR A 74 36.52 5.64 -28.91
N GLN A 75 35.74 6.43 -29.64
CA GLN A 75 34.49 5.93 -30.22
C GLN A 75 34.81 5.14 -31.48
N GLY A 76 34.74 3.81 -31.36
CA GLY A 76 34.59 2.93 -32.53
C GLY A 76 35.29 1.59 -32.40
N LEU A 77 34.81 0.70 -31.51
CA LEU A 77 34.91 -0.76 -31.72
C LEU A 77 34.16 -1.65 -30.69
N THR A 78 33.04 -1.18 -30.12
CA THR A 78 32.11 -2.05 -29.36
C THR A 78 30.64 -1.77 -29.73
N GLN A 79 30.37 -1.76 -31.04
CA GLN A 79 29.01 -1.87 -31.58
C GLN A 79 28.81 -3.28 -32.12
N LEU A 80 28.73 -4.27 -31.23
CA LEU A 80 28.10 -5.56 -31.52
C LEU A 80 27.79 -6.28 -30.20
N GLY A 81 26.49 -6.36 -29.90
CA GLY A 81 25.87 -7.34 -29.01
C GLY A 81 26.49 -7.48 -27.62
N LEU A 82 26.01 -6.68 -26.67
CA LEU A 82 25.72 -7.04 -25.27
C LEU A 82 25.35 -5.74 -24.54
N ARG A 83 24.19 -5.17 -24.89
CA ARG A 83 23.50 -4.26 -23.96
C ARG A 83 23.05 -5.16 -22.81
N GLY A 84 23.93 -5.37 -21.84
CA GLY A 84 23.56 -5.81 -20.52
C GLY A 84 22.42 -4.91 -20.11
N GLN A 85 21.20 -5.45 -20.09
CA GLN A 85 20.08 -4.80 -19.46
C GLN A 85 20.51 -4.73 -18.00
N SER A 86 21.08 -3.60 -17.58
CA SER A 86 21.12 -3.28 -16.17
C SER A 86 19.69 -3.51 -15.67
N PRO A 87 19.49 -4.24 -14.56
CA PRO A 87 18.17 -4.31 -13.97
C PRO A 87 17.72 -2.87 -13.81
N ALA A 88 16.71 -2.45 -14.58
CA ALA A 88 16.16 -1.12 -14.42
C ALA A 88 15.70 -1.07 -12.97
N GLU A 89 16.40 -0.31 -12.13
CA GLU A 89 16.07 -0.18 -10.71
C GLU A 89 14.58 0.15 -10.61
N ARG A 90 13.80 -0.82 -10.11
CA ARG A 90 12.36 -0.65 -9.98
C ARG A 90 12.14 0.25 -8.78
N LYS A 91 11.92 1.52 -9.06
CA LYS A 91 11.54 2.50 -8.06
C LYS A 91 10.07 2.27 -7.71
N TRP A 92 9.80 2.01 -6.45
CA TRP A 92 8.44 1.96 -5.93
C TRP A 92 7.80 3.34 -6.00
N ALA A 93 6.52 3.38 -6.35
CA ALA A 93 5.71 4.59 -6.33
C ALA A 93 4.44 4.33 -5.50
N LEU A 94 3.95 5.36 -4.83
CA LEU A 94 2.65 5.34 -4.19
C LEU A 94 1.58 5.50 -5.26
N GLY A 95 0.53 4.68 -5.19
CA GLY A 95 -0.66 4.79 -6.03
C GLY A 95 -0.36 4.87 -7.52
N LEU A 96 -1.21 5.60 -8.23
CA LEU A 96 -1.20 5.68 -9.68
C LEU A 96 -1.33 7.12 -10.16
N GLN A 97 -0.35 7.58 -10.94
CA GLN A 97 -0.31 8.98 -11.39
C GLN A 97 -0.98 9.15 -12.77
N SER A 98 -1.73 10.23 -12.92
CA SER A 98 -2.41 10.64 -14.15
C SER A 98 -2.19 12.10 -14.47
N ARG A 99 -2.20 12.43 -15.76
CA ARG A 99 -2.35 13.82 -16.24
C ARG A 99 -3.77 14.13 -16.74
N ALA A 100 -4.67 13.15 -16.75
CA ALA A 100 -6.04 13.33 -17.22
C ALA A 100 -6.84 14.25 -16.29
N HIS A 101 -7.96 14.77 -16.78
CA HIS A 101 -8.82 15.63 -15.98
C HIS A 101 -9.48 14.82 -14.84
N PRO A 102 -9.66 15.35 -13.60
CA PRO A 102 -10.21 14.58 -12.47
C PRO A 102 -11.53 13.90 -12.76
N ARG A 103 -12.39 14.55 -13.55
CA ARG A 103 -13.67 13.98 -13.98
C ARG A 103 -13.49 12.71 -14.81
N GLU A 104 -12.52 12.68 -15.70
CA GLU A 104 -12.22 11.52 -16.56
C GLU A 104 -11.64 10.39 -15.72
N ILE A 105 -10.67 10.70 -14.84
CA ILE A 105 -10.09 9.73 -13.91
C ILE A 105 -11.19 9.08 -13.06
N MET A 106 -12.04 9.89 -12.43
CA MET A 106 -13.13 9.36 -11.61
C MET A 106 -14.15 8.56 -12.42
N THR A 107 -14.37 8.89 -13.69
CA THR A 107 -15.26 8.12 -14.57
C THR A 107 -14.71 6.72 -14.81
N GLU A 108 -13.42 6.59 -15.10
CA GLU A 108 -12.78 5.29 -15.27
C GLU A 108 -12.70 4.50 -13.97
N VAL A 109 -12.41 5.16 -12.84
CA VAL A 109 -12.47 4.54 -11.51
C VAL A 109 -13.85 3.92 -11.26
N LEU A 110 -14.93 4.67 -11.51
CA LEU A 110 -16.28 4.18 -11.29
C LEU A 110 -16.63 3.00 -12.22
N LYS A 111 -16.19 3.03 -13.48
CA LYS A 111 -16.35 1.90 -14.41
C LYS A 111 -15.61 0.67 -13.92
N ALA A 112 -14.34 0.80 -13.53
CA ALA A 112 -13.54 -0.32 -13.03
C ALA A 112 -14.13 -0.92 -11.75
N LEU A 113 -14.63 -0.09 -10.82
CA LEU A 113 -15.33 -0.59 -9.64
C LEU A 113 -16.59 -1.37 -9.98
N GLN A 114 -17.36 -0.89 -10.98
CA GLN A 114 -18.56 -1.57 -11.45
C GLN A 114 -18.23 -2.94 -12.07
N GLU A 115 -17.24 -3.00 -12.97
CA GLU A 115 -16.81 -4.24 -13.62
C GLU A 115 -16.30 -5.29 -12.62
N LEU A 116 -15.71 -4.85 -11.50
CA LEU A 116 -15.22 -5.72 -10.43
C LEU A 116 -16.25 -6.05 -9.35
N ASN A 117 -17.51 -5.62 -9.52
CA ASN A 117 -18.58 -5.79 -8.54
C ASN A 117 -18.21 -5.27 -7.13
N VAL A 118 -17.43 -4.18 -7.09
CA VAL A 118 -17.12 -3.48 -5.84
C VAL A 118 -18.31 -2.60 -5.48
N CYS A 119 -18.75 -2.59 -4.22
CA CYS A 119 -19.70 -1.59 -3.75
C CYS A 119 -18.96 -0.37 -3.21
N TRP A 120 -19.43 0.84 -3.49
CA TRP A 120 -18.80 2.06 -3.00
C TRP A 120 -19.80 3.09 -2.46
N LYS A 121 -19.30 3.95 -1.58
CA LYS A 121 -20.00 5.16 -1.13
C LYS A 121 -19.08 6.37 -1.23
N LYS A 122 -19.62 7.49 -1.69
CA LYS A 122 -18.91 8.78 -1.74
C LYS A 122 -18.87 9.40 -0.34
N ILE A 123 -17.68 9.79 0.10
CA ILE A 123 -17.48 10.55 1.36
C ILE A 123 -17.09 11.99 1.08
N GLY A 124 -16.40 12.24 -0.05
CA GLY A 124 -16.02 13.58 -0.52
C GLY A 124 -15.99 13.63 -2.05
N HIS A 125 -15.70 14.80 -2.63
CA HIS A 125 -15.70 14.96 -4.10
C HIS A 125 -14.81 13.96 -4.83
N TYR A 126 -13.70 13.56 -4.20
CA TYR A 126 -12.73 12.59 -4.73
C TYR A 126 -12.30 11.55 -3.69
N ASN A 127 -13.19 11.26 -2.72
CA ASN A 127 -12.98 10.27 -1.68
C ASN A 127 -14.13 9.27 -1.67
N MET A 128 -13.81 7.98 -1.70
CA MET A 128 -14.77 6.90 -1.71
C MET A 128 -14.35 5.76 -0.80
N LYS A 129 -15.31 5.25 -0.03
CA LYS A 129 -15.14 4.00 0.72
C LYS A 129 -15.73 2.85 -0.05
N CYS A 130 -14.94 1.80 -0.21
CA CYS A 130 -15.25 0.65 -1.03
C CYS A 130 -15.32 -0.62 -0.19
N ARG A 131 -16.19 -1.53 -0.61
CA ARG A 131 -16.35 -2.87 -0.06
C ARG A 131 -16.40 -3.85 -1.22
N TRP A 132 -15.49 -4.81 -1.19
CA TRP A 132 -15.45 -5.89 -2.16
C TRP A 132 -15.60 -7.24 -1.46
N ILE A 133 -16.35 -8.14 -2.07
CA ILE A 133 -16.48 -9.53 -1.63
C ILE A 133 -16.01 -10.35 -2.83
N PRO A 134 -14.85 -11.03 -2.74
CA PRO A 134 -14.39 -11.92 -3.80
C PRO A 134 -15.51 -12.90 -4.13
N GLY A 135 -15.93 -12.93 -5.39
CA GLY A 135 -16.97 -13.85 -5.82
C GLY A 135 -16.54 -15.27 -5.49
N ILE A 136 -17.36 -16.02 -4.75
CA ILE A 136 -17.28 -17.47 -4.75
C ILE A 136 -17.69 -17.87 -6.18
N PRO A 137 -16.83 -18.51 -6.98
CA PRO A 137 -17.24 -18.98 -8.30
C PRO A 137 -18.35 -20.02 -8.11
N GLY A 138 -19.60 -19.63 -8.39
CA GLY A 138 -20.76 -20.52 -8.30
C GLY A 138 -22.12 -19.91 -7.94
N HIS A 139 -22.24 -18.63 -7.57
CA HIS A 139 -23.53 -18.06 -7.13
C HIS A 139 -23.90 -16.69 -7.75
N LEU A 140 -23.51 -16.43 -8.99
CA LEU A 140 -23.86 -15.16 -9.66
C LEU A 140 -24.45 -15.37 -11.06
N GLU A 141 -25.32 -16.37 -11.22
CA GLU A 141 -26.16 -16.53 -12.42
C GLU A 141 -27.68 -16.51 -12.11
N GLY A 142 -28.08 -16.09 -10.91
CA GLY A 142 -29.50 -16.02 -10.57
C GLY A 142 -29.76 -15.10 -9.39
N MET A 143 -29.92 -13.80 -9.67
CA MET A 143 -30.83 -12.90 -8.95
C MET A 143 -30.71 -11.50 -9.55
N VAL A 144 -31.05 -11.42 -10.83
CA VAL A 144 -31.61 -10.19 -11.41
C VAL A 144 -33.10 -10.24 -11.10
N ASN A 145 -33.62 -9.15 -10.51
CA ASN A 145 -35.03 -8.81 -10.25
C ASN A 145 -35.67 -9.34 -8.95
N ASN A 146 -35.83 -8.45 -7.95
CA ASN A 146 -37.13 -7.84 -7.65
C ASN A 146 -37.07 -7.00 -6.37
N ALA A 147 -37.51 -5.75 -6.49
CA ALA A 147 -37.95 -4.93 -5.39
C ALA A 147 -39.39 -5.30 -5.00
N VAL A 148 -39.70 -5.08 -3.72
CA VAL A 148 -41.03 -5.03 -3.10
C VAL A 148 -41.68 -6.40 -2.79
N HIS A 149 -41.76 -6.77 -1.50
CA HIS A 149 -43.02 -6.91 -0.74
C HIS A 149 -42.82 -7.68 0.59
N SER A 150 -43.31 -7.04 1.66
CA SER A 150 -43.95 -7.62 2.85
C SER A 150 -43.20 -8.52 3.84
N SER A 151 -43.14 -8.03 5.08
CA SER A 151 -43.04 -8.84 6.31
C SER A 151 -44.17 -9.87 6.43
N HIS A 152 -43.91 -11.03 7.07
CA HIS A 152 -44.48 -11.45 8.39
C HIS A 152 -44.49 -13.00 8.55
N TYR A 153 -43.85 -13.49 9.63
CA TYR A 153 -44.15 -14.72 10.45
C TYR A 153 -44.04 -16.12 9.78
N PHE A 154 -43.77 -17.25 10.45
CA PHE A 154 -43.30 -17.74 11.77
C PHE A 154 -43.33 -19.28 11.62
N GLY A 155 -42.42 -20.05 12.22
CA GLY A 155 -42.59 -21.52 12.22
C GLY A 155 -41.30 -22.30 12.42
N ASP A 156 -41.18 -22.86 13.62
CA ASP A 156 -40.04 -23.53 14.23
C ASP A 156 -39.89 -25.00 13.80
N GLU A 157 -38.70 -25.52 14.12
CA GLU A 157 -38.34 -26.92 14.41
C GLU A 157 -37.54 -27.78 13.41
N SER A 158 -36.51 -28.39 14.01
CA SER A 158 -35.63 -29.49 13.56
C SER A 158 -34.50 -29.14 12.57
N SER A 159 -33.24 -29.48 12.80
CA SER A 159 -32.63 -30.37 13.80
C SER A 159 -31.12 -30.06 13.92
N ILE A 160 -30.62 -30.19 15.13
CA ILE A 160 -29.23 -30.09 15.57
C ILE A 160 -28.27 -30.84 14.63
N ILE A 161 -27.34 -30.11 14.01
CA ILE A 161 -26.01 -30.62 13.65
C ILE A 161 -25.00 -29.56 14.12
N GLU A 162 -24.44 -29.78 15.31
CA GLU A 162 -23.20 -29.14 15.73
C GLU A 162 -22.06 -29.79 14.95
N ASN A 163 -21.51 -29.10 13.95
CA ASN A 163 -20.15 -29.37 13.49
C ASN A 163 -19.53 -28.11 12.88
N ASP A 164 -18.67 -27.48 13.69
CA ASP A 164 -17.51 -26.67 13.30
C ASP A 164 -17.73 -25.44 12.39
N GLY A 165 -18.30 -24.38 12.97
CA GLY A 165 -17.50 -23.23 13.40
C GLY A 165 -16.63 -22.44 12.40
N ILE A 166 -16.62 -22.76 11.11
CA ILE A 166 -15.93 -21.97 10.08
C ILE A 166 -16.98 -21.46 9.08
N ILE A 167 -17.88 -20.60 9.54
CA ILE A 167 -18.37 -19.55 8.64
C ILE A 167 -17.13 -18.72 8.35
N LYS A 168 -16.36 -19.10 7.33
CA LYS A 168 -15.27 -18.27 6.79
C LYS A 168 -15.93 -16.93 6.60
N SER A 169 -15.54 -15.96 7.42
CA SER A 169 -15.96 -14.59 7.17
C SER A 169 -15.67 -14.36 5.69
N PRO A 170 -16.65 -13.90 4.89
CA PRO A 170 -16.37 -13.66 3.48
C PRO A 170 -15.09 -12.84 3.44
N ASN A 171 -14.18 -13.13 2.51
CA ASN A 171 -12.89 -12.44 2.38
C ASN A 171 -13.10 -10.96 2.00
N VAL A 172 -13.85 -10.23 2.83
CA VAL A 172 -14.38 -8.91 2.57
C VAL A 172 -13.22 -7.97 2.70
N ILE A 173 -12.96 -7.26 1.62
CA ILE A 173 -11.99 -6.20 1.57
C ILE A 173 -12.73 -4.89 1.73
N LYS A 174 -12.32 -4.08 2.70
CA LYS A 174 -12.71 -2.68 2.79
C LYS A 174 -11.50 -1.84 2.50
N PHE A 175 -11.64 -0.87 1.61
CA PHE A 175 -10.56 0.02 1.22
C PHE A 175 -11.10 1.40 0.91
N GLU A 176 -10.22 2.38 0.91
CA GLU A 176 -10.52 3.77 0.60
C GLU A 176 -9.80 4.16 -0.68
N LEU A 177 -10.52 4.85 -1.56
CA LEU A 177 -10.01 5.43 -2.80
C LEU A 177 -9.97 6.95 -2.62
N GLN A 178 -8.82 7.54 -2.91
CA GLN A 178 -8.63 8.98 -2.81
C GLN A 178 -7.85 9.51 -4.00
N LEU A 179 -8.36 10.55 -4.65
CA LEU A 179 -7.61 11.30 -5.65
C LEU A 179 -6.96 12.52 -5.00
N TYR A 180 -5.67 12.67 -5.17
CA TYR A 180 -4.90 13.84 -4.73
C TYR A 180 -4.41 14.63 -5.94
N LYS A 181 -4.28 15.95 -5.77
CA LYS A 181 -3.55 16.80 -6.71
C LYS A 181 -2.10 16.90 -6.23
N THR A 182 -1.14 16.57 -7.10
CA THR A 182 0.29 16.72 -6.80
C THR A 182 0.78 18.13 -7.15
N PRO A 183 1.94 18.57 -6.62
CA PRO A 183 2.51 19.88 -6.95
C PRO A 183 2.80 20.07 -8.45
N GLU A 184 3.05 18.98 -9.18
CA GLU A 184 3.38 18.98 -10.61
C GLU A 184 2.13 19.03 -11.51
N GLU A 185 0.99 19.48 -11.00
CA GLU A 185 -0.29 19.53 -11.70
C GLU A 185 -0.75 18.17 -12.25
N LYS A 186 -0.29 17.08 -11.61
CA LYS A 186 -0.77 15.71 -11.86
C LYS A 186 -1.78 15.30 -10.78
N TYR A 187 -2.48 14.22 -11.05
CA TYR A 187 -3.33 13.58 -10.07
C TYR A 187 -2.76 12.23 -9.65
N LEU A 188 -2.88 11.92 -8.37
CA LEU A 188 -2.47 10.65 -7.78
C LEU A 188 -3.70 9.94 -7.24
N LEU A 189 -4.01 8.76 -7.78
CA LEU A 189 -5.02 7.86 -7.28
C LEU A 189 -4.39 6.92 -6.24
N ASP A 190 -4.83 7.03 -4.99
CA ASP A 190 -4.38 6.20 -3.87
C ASP A 190 -5.45 5.17 -3.48
N LEU A 191 -4.99 3.97 -3.11
CA LEU A 191 -5.80 2.85 -2.68
C LEU A 191 -5.31 2.38 -1.30
N GLN A 192 -6.08 2.68 -0.26
CA GLN A 192 -5.72 2.34 1.11
C GLN A 192 -6.56 1.19 1.65
N ARG A 193 -5.94 0.07 2.00
CA ARG A 193 -6.62 -1.02 2.70
C ARG A 193 -7.05 -0.57 4.10
N VAL A 194 -8.33 -0.74 4.41
CA VAL A 194 -8.92 -0.46 5.74
C VAL A 194 -9.13 -1.77 6.50
N GLN A 195 -9.63 -2.82 5.84
CA GLN A 195 -9.90 -4.13 6.44
C GLN A 195 -9.77 -5.24 5.39
N GLY A 196 -9.41 -6.44 5.84
CA GLY A 196 -9.35 -7.66 5.03
C GLY A 196 -7.92 -8.15 4.75
N PRO A 197 -7.76 -9.36 4.17
CA PRO A 197 -6.45 -9.95 3.88
C PRO A 197 -5.60 -9.08 2.92
N GLN A 198 -4.30 -8.96 3.21
CA GLN A 198 -3.39 -8.10 2.46
C GLN A 198 -3.16 -8.58 1.02
N PHE A 199 -2.88 -9.87 0.82
CA PHE A 199 -2.62 -10.40 -0.52
C PHE A 199 -3.86 -10.33 -1.42
N VAL A 200 -5.05 -10.64 -0.89
CA VAL A 200 -6.31 -10.50 -1.63
C VAL A 200 -6.57 -9.05 -2.02
N PHE A 201 -6.22 -8.08 -1.18
CA PHE A 201 -6.27 -6.67 -1.54
C PHE A 201 -5.27 -6.31 -2.64
N LEU A 202 -4.04 -6.86 -2.61
CA LEU A 202 -3.06 -6.64 -3.67
C LEU A 202 -3.52 -7.22 -5.02
N ASP A 203 -4.13 -8.40 -5.01
CA ASP A 203 -4.73 -9.02 -6.21
C ASP A 203 -5.88 -8.16 -6.77
N LEU A 204 -6.73 -7.62 -5.87
CA LEU A 204 -7.76 -6.65 -6.25
C LEU A 204 -7.14 -5.40 -6.86
N CYS A 205 -6.09 -4.84 -6.26
CA CYS A 205 -5.39 -3.67 -6.81
C CYS A 205 -4.82 -3.97 -8.20
N ALA A 206 -4.15 -5.10 -8.40
CA ALA A 206 -3.62 -5.48 -9.71
C ALA A 206 -4.75 -5.55 -10.76
N THR A 207 -5.85 -6.23 -10.43
CA THR A 207 -7.01 -6.36 -11.32
C THR A 207 -7.67 -5.00 -11.59
N PHE A 208 -7.85 -4.18 -10.56
CA PHE A 208 -8.39 -2.83 -10.67
C PHE A 208 -7.55 -1.94 -11.58
N LEU A 209 -6.22 -1.97 -11.41
CA LEU A 209 -5.29 -1.21 -12.25
C LEU A 209 -5.32 -1.67 -13.71
N THR A 210 -5.49 -2.96 -13.99
CA THR A 210 -5.64 -3.45 -15.38
C THR A 210 -6.93 -3.00 -16.05
N GLN A 211 -7.97 -2.66 -15.27
CA GLN A 211 -9.25 -2.18 -15.81
C GLN A 211 -9.29 -0.67 -16.05
N LEU A 212 -8.33 0.09 -15.52
CA LEU A 212 -8.23 1.52 -15.79
C LEU A 212 -7.69 1.73 -17.20
N ARG A 213 -8.60 2.02 -18.15
CA ARG A 213 -8.27 2.19 -19.57
C ARG A 213 -7.69 3.56 -19.93
N VAL A 214 -7.64 4.49 -18.98
CA VAL A 214 -7.17 5.86 -19.22
C VAL A 214 -6.21 6.29 -18.14
N LEU A 215 -4.92 6.43 -18.51
CA LEU A 215 -3.92 7.26 -17.86
C LEU A 215 -2.89 7.80 -18.85
#